data_AF-A0A3S0XRB7-F1
#
_entry.id   AF-A0A3S0XRB7-F1
#
_cell.length_a   1.000
_cell.length_b   1.000
_cell.length_c   1.000
_cell.angle_alpha   90.00
_cell.angle_beta   90.00
_cell.angle_gamma   90.00
#
_symmetry.space_group_name_H-M   'P 1'
#
loop_
_entity.id
_entity.type
_entity.pdbx_description
1 polymer ?
#
loop_
_entity_poly.entity_id
_entity_poly.type
_entity_poly.pdbx_seq_one_letter_code
_entity_poly.pdbx_strand_id
1 'polypeptide(L)'
;MGRLQQVKTNFTAGEISRRLLGRGDLRAYDNGALALRNLFIDPTGGVTRRSGLAFAGLARGDGRLVAFEYNTEQTYLLAFSAGRIDIHSGATRVATVESPWTAAQLAQITWTQSADTLLVCHPEVPPRTLTRSAGGAWTLSDWAYAVKDELVRLPFYRFGDPAVTLTPSGTTGAVTVTASAPVFDQRHDGTRIRIKDKQLLVTGVVSATQVNATAKEALADTAATTDWEEQSFSALRGWPVSAAFHQDRLVIGGSRDLPNRLWLSRSADIWNFDLGTGLDDEAIEFGILSDQVNAVRAVFSGRHLQVFTSGAEYMVTGDPLTPQNIQVNRQTRIGSPVDRNIPPRDVDGATLFVPRNRREIREFLYTDTEAAYQANDLALLARHLVVNPRDQDYDQTRRLLFVAMEDGSLCTLTVYRTEAVTAWTRLETDGAVRSVAVVGDEVYLLVDRAGTWTIERFDDALNLDAAVVADRTEPTAVWTGLGHLEGRTVAVLADGVARPPAMVQAGSVTLSPPARHVEAGLPYSHRIVPLPANLVGQGAGADRVRLVAVTFRLEDTAALRVDLGRGLQDLPLHRLGPQPADGVPPRVSGDRRIRALGWRRDIDVPLWRIEQDAPLPFTLLSVTMDMKVND
;
A
#
# COMPACT_ATOMS: atom_id res chain seq x y z
N MET A 1 -28.02 19.28 41.06
CA MET A 1 -27.50 19.34 39.68
C MET A 1 -25.99 19.42 39.73
N GLY A 2 -25.31 18.30 39.43
CA GLY A 2 -23.86 18.25 39.36
C GLY A 2 -23.30 19.06 38.17
N ARG A 3 -22.23 19.84 38.41
CA ARG A 3 -21.37 20.34 37.33
C ARG A 3 -20.30 19.29 37.07
N LEU A 4 -20.13 18.91 35.82
CA LEU A 4 -19.13 17.95 35.37
C LEU A 4 -18.17 18.65 34.41
N GLN A 5 -16.88 18.41 34.56
CA GLN A 5 -15.88 18.81 33.57
C GLN A 5 -15.25 17.55 32.98
N GLN A 6 -15.29 17.44 31.65
CA GLN A 6 -14.67 16.33 30.93
C GLN A 6 -13.61 16.90 29.99
N VAL A 7 -12.40 16.35 30.05
CA VAL A 7 -11.28 16.77 29.20
C VAL A 7 -10.93 15.63 28.26
N LYS A 8 -10.99 15.92 26.95
CA LYS A 8 -10.46 15.06 25.89
C LYS A 8 -9.05 15.53 25.55
N THR A 9 -8.06 14.83 26.07
CA THR A 9 -6.65 15.23 25.97
C THR A 9 -5.98 14.79 24.67
N ASN A 10 -6.55 13.83 23.95
CA ASN A 10 -5.99 13.28 22.71
C ASN A 10 -7.05 12.56 21.86
N PHE A 11 -6.63 12.15 20.66
CA PHE A 11 -7.39 11.35 19.70
C PHE A 11 -6.70 10.02 19.34
N THR A 12 -5.84 9.47 20.21
CA THR A 12 -4.96 8.32 19.88
C THR A 12 -5.67 6.98 19.66
N ALA A 13 -6.98 6.88 19.92
CA ALA A 13 -7.78 5.72 19.53
C ALA A 13 -8.42 5.87 18.14
N GLY A 14 -8.25 7.03 17.49
CA GLY A 14 -8.76 7.33 16.16
C GLY A 14 -10.28 7.36 16.06
N GLU A 15 -10.77 7.18 14.84
CA GLU A 15 -12.18 6.97 14.57
C GLU A 15 -12.60 5.56 14.97
N ILE A 16 -13.61 5.47 15.84
CA ILE A 16 -14.10 4.20 16.36
C ILE A 16 -15.52 3.89 15.88
N SER A 17 -15.81 2.60 15.78
CA SER A 17 -17.10 2.11 15.34
C SER A 17 -18.22 2.51 16.29
N ARG A 18 -19.38 2.85 15.72
CA ARG A 18 -20.63 3.07 16.48
C ARG A 18 -21.04 1.88 17.35
N ARG A 19 -20.54 0.67 17.05
CA ARG A 19 -20.78 -0.52 17.89
C ARG A 19 -20.18 -0.41 19.30
N LEU A 20 -19.29 0.56 19.53
CA LEU A 20 -18.66 0.83 20.82
C LEU A 20 -19.39 1.91 21.64
N LEU A 21 -20.53 2.43 21.17
CA LEU A 21 -21.27 3.49 21.87
C LEU A 21 -21.70 3.10 23.29
N GLY A 22 -21.95 1.81 23.56
CA GLY A 22 -22.26 1.31 24.91
C GLY A 22 -21.05 0.99 25.77
N ARG A 23 -19.82 1.22 25.29
CA ARG A 23 -18.56 0.82 25.93
C ARG A 23 -17.78 2.00 26.50
N GLY A 24 -18.47 2.85 27.26
CA GLY A 24 -17.86 3.97 27.99
C GLY A 24 -16.81 3.54 29.02
N ASP A 25 -16.71 2.25 29.34
CA ASP A 25 -15.66 1.68 30.20
C ASP A 25 -14.29 1.57 29.51
N LEU A 26 -14.25 1.58 28.17
CA LEU A 26 -13.01 1.43 27.42
C LEU A 26 -12.27 2.76 27.32
N ARG A 27 -10.95 2.75 27.56
CA ARG A 27 -10.07 3.92 27.33
C ARG A 27 -10.16 4.45 25.89
N ALA A 28 -10.41 3.56 24.92
CA ALA A 28 -10.63 3.95 23.53
C ALA A 28 -11.88 4.81 23.31
N TYR A 29 -12.87 4.74 24.20
CA TYR A 29 -14.05 5.60 24.15
C TYR A 29 -13.67 7.05 24.48
N ASP A 30 -12.89 7.27 25.54
CA ASP A 30 -12.48 8.63 25.93
C ASP A 30 -11.46 9.22 24.94
N ASN A 31 -10.58 8.39 24.41
CA ASN A 31 -9.52 8.79 23.46
C ASN A 31 -9.96 8.74 21.99
N GLY A 32 -11.12 8.19 21.67
CA GLY A 32 -11.61 8.04 20.29
C GLY A 32 -12.54 9.15 19.82
N ALA A 33 -13.02 9.03 18.58
CA ALA A 33 -14.03 9.90 17.98
C ALA A 33 -14.97 9.07 17.09
N LEU A 34 -16.21 9.54 16.88
CA LEU A 34 -17.15 8.92 15.96
C LEU A 34 -16.84 9.20 14.48
N ALA A 35 -16.18 10.33 14.20
CA ALA A 35 -15.70 10.64 12.87
C ALA A 35 -14.43 11.49 12.93
N LEU A 36 -13.40 11.08 12.21
CA LEU A 36 -12.20 11.84 11.90
C LEU A 36 -11.99 11.78 10.38
N ARG A 37 -12.49 12.80 9.68
CA ARG A 37 -12.39 12.92 8.22
C ARG A 37 -11.37 13.98 7.83
N ASN A 38 -10.50 13.64 6.86
CA ASN A 38 -9.47 14.53 6.32
C ASN A 38 -8.55 15.14 7.38
N LEU A 39 -8.12 14.29 8.31
CA LEU A 39 -7.24 14.65 9.43
C LEU A 39 -6.12 13.62 9.56
N PHE A 40 -4.95 14.10 9.97
CA PHE A 40 -3.88 13.27 10.50
C PHE A 40 -3.88 13.34 12.02
N ILE A 41 -3.57 12.20 12.66
CA ILE A 41 -3.40 12.10 14.10
C ILE A 41 -1.91 12.08 14.38
N ASP A 42 -1.45 13.06 15.14
CA ASP A 42 -0.08 13.08 15.65
C ASP A 42 0.07 11.96 16.71
N PRO A 43 1.22 11.26 16.77
CA PRO A 43 1.46 10.26 17.82
C PRO A 43 1.27 10.79 19.26
N THR A 44 1.50 12.08 19.50
CA THR A 44 1.24 12.78 20.78
C THR A 44 -0.24 13.02 21.06
N GLY A 45 -1.11 12.85 20.06
CA GLY A 45 -2.56 12.78 20.22
C GLY A 45 -3.37 13.94 19.66
N GLY A 46 -2.73 15.00 19.18
CA GLY A 46 -3.40 16.09 18.46
C GLY A 46 -3.92 15.64 17.09
N VAL A 47 -4.86 16.40 16.52
CA VAL A 47 -5.35 16.20 15.15
C VAL A 47 -5.14 17.44 14.32
N THR A 48 -4.59 17.24 13.13
CA THR A 48 -4.28 18.29 12.16
C THR A 48 -5.04 18.03 10.88
N ARG A 49 -5.55 19.08 10.24
CA ARG A 49 -6.09 18.99 8.88
C ARG A 49 -5.06 18.29 7.98
N ARG A 50 -5.48 17.29 7.22
CA ARG A 50 -4.54 16.57 6.35
C ARG A 50 -3.87 17.52 5.36
N SER A 51 -2.69 17.17 4.92
CA SER A 51 -2.01 17.87 3.82
C SER A 51 -2.85 17.82 2.54
N GLY A 52 -2.75 18.87 1.72
CA GLY A 52 -3.37 18.94 0.40
C GLY A 52 -2.72 17.98 -0.58
N LEU A 53 -3.33 17.83 -1.75
CA LEU A 53 -2.81 17.03 -2.85
C LEU A 53 -2.34 17.95 -3.98
N ALA A 54 -1.03 18.04 -4.19
CA ALA A 54 -0.44 18.71 -5.34
C ALA A 54 -0.62 17.86 -6.60
N PHE A 55 -1.05 18.46 -7.69
CA PHE A 55 -1.12 17.78 -8.99
C PHE A 55 0.29 17.50 -9.52
N ALA A 56 0.61 16.22 -9.77
CA ALA A 56 1.91 15.77 -10.26
C ALA A 56 1.88 15.29 -11.72
N GLY A 57 0.70 15.08 -12.31
CA GLY A 57 0.57 14.74 -13.72
C GLY A 57 -0.67 13.91 -14.05
N LEU A 58 -0.90 13.67 -15.33
CA LEU A 58 -1.93 12.75 -15.80
C LEU A 58 -1.38 11.32 -15.85
N ALA A 59 -2.19 10.36 -15.43
CA ALA A 59 -1.97 8.94 -15.64
C ALA A 59 -2.77 8.44 -16.85
N ARG A 60 -2.38 7.29 -17.37
CA ARG A 60 -3.02 6.70 -18.57
C ARG A 60 -4.35 5.99 -18.28
N GLY A 61 -4.60 5.64 -17.03
CA GLY A 61 -5.74 4.83 -16.62
C GLY A 61 -5.50 4.18 -15.25
N ASP A 62 -6.33 3.17 -14.95
CA ASP A 62 -6.13 2.34 -13.75
C ASP A 62 -4.81 1.58 -13.81
N GLY A 63 -4.26 1.29 -12.64
CA GLY A 63 -2.91 0.77 -12.55
C GLY A 63 -2.37 0.64 -11.14
N ARG A 64 -1.03 0.59 -11.04
CA ARG A 64 -0.29 0.54 -9.79
C ARG A 64 0.84 1.55 -9.78
N LEU A 65 0.98 2.23 -8.67
CA LEU A 65 2.16 3.03 -8.35
C LEU A 65 3.17 2.14 -7.61
N VAL A 66 4.44 2.26 -7.99
CA VAL A 66 5.54 1.51 -7.40
C VAL A 66 6.72 2.45 -7.21
N ALA A 67 7.30 2.44 -6.01
CA ALA A 67 8.54 3.14 -5.73
C ALA A 67 9.74 2.43 -6.36
N PHE A 68 10.66 3.21 -6.91
CA PHE A 68 11.97 2.74 -7.33
C PHE A 68 13.02 3.67 -6.72
N GLU A 69 13.85 3.15 -5.83
CA GLU A 69 14.80 3.94 -5.06
C GLU A 69 16.20 3.36 -5.20
N TYR A 70 17.03 3.99 -6.05
CA TYR A 70 18.42 3.57 -6.17
C TYR A 70 19.22 3.95 -4.91
N ASN A 71 18.96 5.16 -4.41
CA ASN A 71 19.48 5.71 -3.16
C ASN A 71 18.54 6.84 -2.69
N THR A 72 18.92 7.56 -1.63
CA THR A 72 18.14 8.68 -1.06
C THR A 72 17.98 9.88 -1.98
N GLU A 73 18.80 10.02 -3.03
CA GLU A 73 18.78 11.16 -3.96
C GLU A 73 18.12 10.83 -5.29
N GLN A 74 18.18 9.57 -5.72
CA GLN A 74 17.69 9.08 -6.99
C GLN A 74 16.48 8.18 -6.76
N THR A 75 15.36 8.82 -6.48
CA THR A 75 14.05 8.19 -6.30
C THR A 75 13.16 8.46 -7.51
N TYR A 76 12.38 7.45 -7.90
CA TYR A 76 11.49 7.49 -9.05
C TYR A 76 10.16 6.84 -8.70
N LEU A 77 9.08 7.43 -9.20
CA LEU A 77 7.75 6.84 -9.16
C LEU A 77 7.48 6.11 -10.47
N LEU A 78 7.16 4.83 -10.40
CA LEU A 78 6.74 4.02 -11.54
C LEU A 78 5.21 3.93 -11.56
N ALA A 79 4.60 4.44 -12.62
CA ALA A 79 3.16 4.32 -12.87
C ALA A 79 2.90 3.20 -13.90
N PHE A 80 2.58 2.01 -13.40
CA PHE A 80 2.19 0.87 -14.23
C PHE A 80 0.76 1.06 -14.71
N SER A 81 0.56 0.96 -16.02
CA SER A 81 -0.76 0.96 -16.67
C SER A 81 -0.77 -0.09 -17.78
N ALA A 82 -1.92 -0.32 -18.41
CA ALA A 82 -2.05 -1.36 -19.43
C ALA A 82 -1.00 -1.18 -20.55
N GLY A 83 -0.09 -2.15 -20.67
CA GLY A 83 0.96 -2.17 -21.68
C GLY A 83 2.07 -1.12 -21.54
N ARG A 84 2.12 -0.35 -20.44
CA ARG A 84 3.08 0.76 -20.25
C ARG A 84 3.55 0.91 -18.80
N ILE A 85 4.76 1.41 -18.63
CA ILE A 85 5.29 1.96 -17.37
C ILE A 85 5.72 3.39 -17.66
N ASP A 86 5.06 4.37 -17.05
CA ASP A 86 5.53 5.75 -17.05
C ASP A 86 6.43 5.96 -15.83
N ILE A 87 7.62 6.51 -16.01
CA ILE A 87 8.60 6.75 -14.95
C ILE A 87 8.65 8.24 -14.67
N HIS A 88 8.48 8.61 -13.40
CA HIS A 88 8.44 9.99 -12.94
C HIS A 88 9.60 10.26 -11.97
N SER A 89 10.20 11.44 -12.09
CA SER A 89 11.10 12.03 -11.10
C SER A 89 10.45 13.32 -10.59
N GLY A 90 10.03 13.31 -9.32
CA GLY A 90 9.10 14.32 -8.81
C GLY A 90 7.82 14.39 -9.67
N ALA A 91 7.43 15.61 -10.07
CA ALA A 91 6.28 15.86 -10.93
C ALA A 91 6.54 15.66 -12.43
N THR A 92 7.75 15.26 -12.85
CA THR A 92 8.11 15.17 -14.27
C THR A 92 8.18 13.73 -14.73
N ARG A 93 7.44 13.37 -15.80
CA ARG A 93 7.62 12.09 -16.49
C ARG A 93 8.92 12.11 -17.30
N VAL A 94 9.90 11.30 -16.90
CA VAL A 94 11.23 11.26 -17.51
C VAL A 94 11.37 10.16 -18.57
N ALA A 95 10.56 9.11 -18.51
CA ALA A 95 10.57 8.03 -19.49
C ALA A 95 9.23 7.28 -19.55
N THR A 96 9.02 6.54 -20.64
CA THR A 96 7.95 5.57 -20.80
C THR A 96 8.54 4.30 -21.38
N VAL A 97 8.19 3.15 -20.80
CA VAL A 97 8.64 1.83 -21.27
C VAL A 97 7.41 0.98 -21.62
N GLU A 98 7.50 0.25 -22.72
CA GLU A 98 6.51 -0.77 -23.12
C GLU A 98 6.50 -1.91 -22.10
N SER A 99 5.32 -2.43 -21.76
CA SER A 99 5.22 -3.54 -20.81
C SER A 99 4.23 -4.61 -21.30
N PRO A 100 4.38 -5.87 -20.86
CA PRO A 100 3.53 -6.96 -21.33
C PRO A 100 2.19 -7.09 -20.57
N TRP A 101 2.02 -6.39 -19.45
CA TRP A 101 0.87 -6.63 -18.56
C TRP A 101 -0.38 -5.89 -19.03
N THR A 102 -1.49 -6.63 -19.08
CA THR A 102 -2.82 -6.07 -19.33
C THR A 102 -3.39 -5.41 -18.07
N ALA A 103 -4.41 -4.57 -18.21
CA ALA A 103 -5.09 -3.93 -17.08
C ALA A 103 -5.55 -4.93 -16.00
N ALA A 104 -6.07 -6.09 -16.41
CA ALA A 104 -6.56 -7.13 -15.50
C ALA A 104 -5.42 -7.81 -14.70
N GLN A 105 -4.23 -7.87 -15.28
CA GLN A 105 -3.06 -8.53 -14.68
C GLN A 105 -2.32 -7.61 -13.70
N LEU A 106 -2.43 -6.28 -13.85
CA LEU A 106 -1.76 -5.31 -12.97
C LEU A 106 -2.10 -5.51 -11.50
N ALA A 107 -3.32 -5.92 -11.16
CA ALA A 107 -3.71 -6.16 -9.77
C ALA A 107 -2.89 -7.29 -9.11
N GLN A 108 -2.35 -8.23 -9.89
CA GLN A 108 -1.63 -9.41 -9.38
C GLN A 108 -0.12 -9.32 -9.53
N ILE A 109 0.43 -8.25 -10.13
CA ILE A 109 1.89 -8.11 -10.22
C ILE A 109 2.48 -8.00 -8.81
N THR A 110 3.63 -8.65 -8.63
CA THR A 110 4.49 -8.50 -7.46
C THR A 110 5.85 -8.01 -7.94
N TRP A 111 6.61 -7.42 -7.03
CA TRP A 111 7.93 -6.91 -7.37
C TRP A 111 8.87 -6.95 -6.17
N THR A 112 10.15 -6.99 -6.47
CA THR A 112 11.24 -6.74 -5.53
C THR A 112 12.32 -5.94 -6.23
N GLN A 113 13.01 -5.08 -5.49
CA GLN A 113 14.06 -4.22 -6.02
C GLN A 113 15.39 -4.55 -5.35
N SER A 114 16.48 -4.43 -6.10
CA SER A 114 17.83 -4.30 -5.58
C SER A 114 18.58 -3.29 -6.43
N ALA A 115 19.12 -2.25 -5.80
CA ALA A 115 19.86 -1.17 -6.46
C ALA A 115 19.14 -0.63 -7.70
N ASP A 116 19.73 -0.81 -8.89
CA ASP A 116 19.27 -0.31 -10.18
C ASP A 116 18.27 -1.23 -10.90
N THR A 117 17.83 -2.30 -10.24
CA THR A 117 17.09 -3.39 -10.86
C THR A 117 15.81 -3.71 -10.10
N LEU A 118 14.68 -3.63 -10.79
CA LEU A 118 13.37 -4.06 -10.30
C LEU A 118 12.95 -5.35 -11.02
N LEU A 119 12.70 -6.39 -10.23
CA LEU A 119 12.17 -7.66 -10.71
C LEU A 119 10.65 -7.67 -10.54
N VAL A 120 9.91 -7.95 -11.62
CA VAL A 120 8.44 -7.97 -11.63
C VAL A 120 7.93 -9.34 -12.05
N CYS A 121 7.03 -9.91 -11.26
CA CYS A 121 6.47 -11.26 -11.46
C CYS A 121 4.96 -11.21 -11.69
N HIS A 122 4.45 -12.16 -12.49
CA HIS A 122 3.03 -12.44 -12.66
C HIS A 122 2.86 -13.90 -13.14
N PRO A 123 1.92 -14.69 -12.61
CA PRO A 123 1.85 -16.14 -12.89
C PRO A 123 1.63 -16.51 -14.37
N GLU A 124 1.07 -15.61 -15.17
CA GLU A 124 0.75 -15.85 -16.59
C GLU A 124 1.67 -15.12 -17.57
N VAL A 125 2.57 -14.26 -17.09
CA VAL A 125 3.44 -13.43 -17.95
C VAL A 125 4.89 -13.72 -17.60
N PRO A 126 5.79 -13.92 -18.59
CA PRO A 126 7.21 -14.11 -18.32
C PRO A 126 7.75 -12.99 -17.41
N PRO A 127 8.52 -13.35 -16.37
CA PRO A 127 8.95 -12.37 -15.38
C PRO A 127 9.93 -11.38 -16.02
N ARG A 128 9.82 -10.12 -15.62
CA ARG A 128 10.54 -9.01 -16.24
C ARG A 128 11.52 -8.35 -15.28
N THR A 129 12.59 -7.81 -15.85
CA THR A 129 13.60 -7.02 -15.17
C THR A 129 13.54 -5.61 -15.76
N LEU A 130 13.17 -4.62 -14.95
CA LEU A 130 13.29 -3.21 -15.29
C LEU A 130 14.61 -2.70 -14.72
N THR A 131 15.51 -2.23 -15.59
CA THR A 131 16.80 -1.68 -15.17
C THR A 131 16.93 -0.21 -15.55
N ARG A 132 17.63 0.55 -14.70
CA ARG A 132 18.05 1.92 -14.96
C ARG A 132 19.56 1.93 -15.18
N SER A 133 19.97 2.21 -16.42
CA SER A 133 21.39 2.39 -16.74
C SER A 133 22.01 3.63 -16.07
N ALA A 134 23.33 3.68 -15.97
CA ALA A 134 24.07 4.82 -15.43
C ALA A 134 23.76 6.16 -16.13
N GLY A 135 23.39 6.12 -17.42
CA GLY A 135 22.95 7.29 -18.20
C GLY A 135 21.48 7.69 -17.98
N GLY A 136 20.75 7.00 -17.10
CA GLY A 136 19.33 7.27 -16.83
C GLY A 136 18.35 6.66 -17.84
N ALA A 137 18.83 5.87 -18.81
CA ALA A 137 17.95 5.13 -19.72
C ALA A 137 17.35 3.91 -19.03
N TRP A 138 16.08 3.64 -19.34
CA TRP A 138 15.29 2.57 -18.75
C TRP A 138 15.00 1.48 -19.77
N THR A 139 15.20 0.21 -19.38
CA THR A 139 14.94 -0.95 -20.24
C THR A 139 14.19 -2.03 -19.47
N LEU A 140 13.25 -2.68 -20.16
CA LEU A 140 12.54 -3.84 -19.65
C LEU A 140 12.97 -5.07 -20.44
N SER A 141 13.54 -6.07 -19.76
CA SER A 141 13.98 -7.33 -20.36
C SER A 141 13.34 -8.53 -19.66
N ASP A 142 13.43 -9.72 -20.26
CA ASP A 142 13.13 -10.97 -19.56
C ASP A 142 14.17 -11.26 -18.46
N TRP A 143 13.79 -12.03 -17.45
CA TRP A 143 14.74 -12.61 -16.51
C TRP A 143 15.72 -13.53 -17.25
N ALA A 144 16.99 -13.48 -16.86
CA ALA A 144 18.04 -14.31 -17.41
C ALA A 144 18.69 -15.13 -16.30
N TYR A 145 18.50 -16.45 -16.33
CA TYR A 145 19.19 -17.38 -15.44
C TYR A 145 20.67 -17.48 -15.81
N ALA A 146 21.50 -17.83 -14.82
CA ALA A 146 22.92 -18.06 -15.04
C ALA A 146 23.12 -19.20 -16.05
N VAL A 147 24.05 -19.00 -16.98
CA VAL A 147 24.43 -20.01 -17.98
C VAL A 147 25.89 -20.37 -17.80
N LYS A 148 26.18 -21.68 -17.69
CA LYS A 148 27.54 -22.20 -17.62
C LYS A 148 27.63 -23.46 -18.48
N ASP A 149 28.57 -23.49 -19.42
CA ASP A 149 28.78 -24.62 -20.34
C ASP A 149 27.49 -25.01 -21.10
N GLU A 150 26.73 -24.02 -21.58
CA GLU A 150 25.40 -24.15 -22.20
C GLU A 150 24.25 -24.66 -21.30
N LEU A 151 24.54 -24.93 -20.02
CA LEU A 151 23.55 -25.31 -19.01
C LEU A 151 22.94 -24.08 -18.39
N VAL A 152 21.61 -24.06 -18.38
CA VAL A 152 20.85 -22.97 -17.76
C VAL A 152 20.50 -23.40 -16.34
N ARG A 153 20.84 -22.57 -15.36
CA ARG A 153 20.66 -22.83 -13.92
C ARG A 153 19.26 -22.40 -13.46
N LEU A 154 18.24 -22.88 -14.15
CA LEU A 154 16.83 -22.67 -13.81
C LEU A 154 16.26 -23.83 -12.98
N PRO A 155 15.13 -23.66 -12.27
CA PRO A 155 14.49 -24.75 -11.55
C PRO A 155 13.82 -25.79 -12.47
N PHE A 156 13.88 -27.06 -12.07
CA PHE A 156 13.23 -28.19 -12.76
C PHE A 156 12.24 -28.90 -11.82
N TYR A 157 11.22 -29.54 -12.39
CA TYR A 157 10.23 -30.28 -11.62
C TYR A 157 9.56 -31.41 -12.42
N ARG A 158 9.12 -32.44 -11.71
CA ARG A 158 8.34 -33.57 -12.22
C ARG A 158 6.83 -33.28 -12.19
N PHE A 159 6.26 -32.79 -13.29
CA PHE A 159 4.81 -32.57 -13.40
C PHE A 159 4.01 -33.79 -13.91
N GLY A 160 4.63 -34.62 -14.74
CA GLY A 160 3.99 -35.82 -15.28
C GLY A 160 3.84 -36.92 -14.22
N ASP A 161 2.98 -37.90 -14.49
CA ASP A 161 2.81 -39.06 -13.62
C ASP A 161 4.18 -39.70 -13.30
N PRO A 162 4.52 -39.93 -12.01
CA PRO A 162 5.80 -40.51 -11.61
C PRO A 162 6.15 -41.85 -12.28
N ALA A 163 5.17 -42.59 -12.79
CA ALA A 163 5.38 -43.85 -13.49
C ALA A 163 5.81 -43.68 -14.96
N VAL A 164 5.61 -42.51 -15.56
CA VAL A 164 5.96 -42.27 -16.98
C VAL A 164 7.46 -42.19 -17.13
N THR A 165 7.96 -42.92 -18.13
CA THR A 165 9.38 -42.98 -18.50
C THR A 165 9.67 -42.19 -19.76
N LEU A 166 10.89 -41.65 -19.86
CA LEU A 166 11.47 -41.13 -21.11
C LEU A 166 12.57 -42.05 -21.63
N THR A 167 12.65 -42.18 -22.96
CA THR A 167 13.66 -42.96 -23.67
C THR A 167 14.28 -42.12 -24.77
N PRO A 168 15.55 -41.68 -24.64
CA PRO A 168 16.25 -40.93 -25.67
C PRO A 168 16.84 -41.88 -26.73
N SER A 169 16.83 -41.47 -28.01
CA SER A 169 17.34 -42.29 -29.12
C SER A 169 18.87 -42.31 -29.24
N GLY A 170 19.57 -41.46 -28.49
CA GLY A 170 21.03 -41.32 -28.46
C GLY A 170 21.47 -40.56 -27.21
N THR A 171 22.78 -40.47 -26.98
CA THR A 171 23.34 -39.83 -25.77
C THR A 171 23.91 -38.44 -25.99
N THR A 172 24.17 -38.03 -27.23
CA THR A 172 24.75 -36.72 -27.58
C THR A 172 24.10 -36.16 -28.85
N GLY A 173 24.24 -34.84 -29.06
CA GLY A 173 23.73 -34.18 -30.26
C GLY A 173 22.21 -34.16 -30.34
N ALA A 174 21.66 -34.22 -31.56
CA ALA A 174 20.22 -34.27 -31.79
C ALA A 174 19.68 -35.68 -31.51
N VAL A 175 18.66 -35.77 -30.67
CA VAL A 175 18.03 -37.01 -30.21
C VAL A 175 16.51 -36.87 -30.26
N THR A 176 15.83 -37.99 -30.49
CA THR A 176 14.38 -38.09 -30.28
C THR A 176 14.14 -38.66 -28.90
N VAL A 177 13.30 -38.01 -28.10
CA VAL A 177 12.90 -38.47 -26.77
C VAL A 177 11.47 -38.98 -26.85
N THR A 178 11.27 -40.24 -26.49
CA THR A 178 9.96 -40.91 -26.51
C THR A 178 9.48 -41.15 -25.08
N ALA A 179 8.26 -40.72 -24.75
CA ALA A 179 7.60 -40.96 -23.49
C ALA A 179 6.69 -42.19 -23.56
N SER A 180 6.57 -42.93 -22.45
CA SER A 180 5.65 -44.09 -22.38
C SER A 180 4.17 -43.72 -22.24
N ALA A 181 3.87 -42.46 -21.94
CA ALA A 181 2.51 -41.91 -21.94
C ALA A 181 2.51 -40.42 -22.34
N PRO A 182 1.34 -39.83 -22.70
CA PRO A 182 1.24 -38.43 -23.10
C PRO A 182 1.72 -37.47 -22.01
N VAL A 183 2.83 -36.76 -22.25
CA VAL A 183 3.38 -35.73 -21.34
C VAL A 183 3.81 -34.46 -22.07
N PHE A 184 3.92 -34.48 -23.40
CA PHE A 184 4.38 -33.34 -24.17
C PHE A 184 3.22 -32.52 -24.75
N ASP A 185 3.14 -31.25 -24.38
CA ASP A 185 2.36 -30.19 -25.06
C ASP A 185 3.23 -29.41 -26.06
N GLN A 186 2.64 -28.81 -27.09
CA GLN A 186 3.35 -27.98 -28.09
C GLN A 186 4.17 -26.84 -27.45
N ARG A 187 3.74 -26.32 -26.29
CA ARG A 187 4.46 -25.28 -25.52
C ARG A 187 5.75 -25.75 -24.85
N HIS A 188 6.12 -27.02 -24.97
CA HIS A 188 7.46 -27.49 -24.61
C HIS A 188 8.52 -27.11 -25.64
N ASP A 189 8.14 -26.70 -26.86
CA ASP A 189 9.12 -26.27 -27.83
C ASP A 189 9.95 -25.07 -27.30
N GLY A 190 11.27 -25.15 -27.44
CA GLY A 190 12.22 -24.21 -26.87
C GLY A 190 12.44 -24.32 -25.35
N THR A 191 11.79 -25.25 -24.67
CA THR A 191 11.99 -25.50 -23.22
C THR A 191 13.06 -26.57 -22.98
N ARG A 192 13.48 -26.72 -21.72
CA ARG A 192 14.46 -27.70 -21.27
C ARG A 192 13.82 -28.81 -20.46
N ILE A 193 14.35 -30.01 -20.66
CA ILE A 193 14.10 -31.18 -19.82
C ILE A 193 15.42 -31.69 -19.24
N ARG A 194 15.36 -32.39 -18.11
CA ARG A 194 16.46 -33.18 -17.54
C ARG A 194 16.12 -34.66 -17.62
N ILE A 195 17.09 -35.49 -17.98
CA ILE A 195 17.02 -36.95 -17.86
C ILE A 195 18.25 -37.38 -17.07
N LYS A 196 18.08 -37.98 -15.89
CA LYS A 196 19.19 -38.33 -14.97
C LYS A 196 20.14 -37.14 -14.76
N ASP A 197 19.57 -36.00 -14.38
CA ASP A 197 20.24 -34.69 -14.20
C ASP A 197 20.90 -34.07 -15.44
N LYS A 198 20.81 -34.69 -16.62
CA LYS A 198 21.41 -34.16 -17.86
C LYS A 198 20.43 -33.34 -18.67
N GLN A 199 20.80 -32.10 -19.01
CA GLN A 199 19.89 -31.21 -19.72
C GLN A 199 19.80 -31.51 -21.21
N LEU A 200 18.58 -31.44 -21.74
CA LEU A 200 18.28 -31.40 -23.17
C LEU A 200 17.43 -30.17 -23.49
N LEU A 201 17.70 -29.53 -24.63
CA LEU A 201 16.86 -28.48 -25.18
C LEU A 201 15.86 -29.09 -26.16
N VAL A 202 14.56 -28.96 -25.91
CA VAL A 202 13.52 -29.37 -26.85
C VAL A 202 13.53 -28.42 -28.05
N THR A 203 13.63 -28.99 -29.25
CA THR A 203 13.68 -28.25 -30.53
C THR A 203 12.45 -28.47 -31.41
N GLY A 204 11.52 -29.31 -30.95
CA GLY A 204 10.20 -29.46 -31.58
C GLY A 204 9.39 -30.58 -30.94
N VAL A 205 8.07 -30.40 -30.87
CA VAL A 205 7.13 -31.39 -30.33
C VAL A 205 6.47 -32.16 -31.48
N VAL A 206 6.78 -33.45 -31.60
CA VAL A 206 6.28 -34.31 -32.68
C VAL A 206 4.88 -34.82 -32.37
N SER A 207 4.66 -35.26 -31.12
CA SER A 207 3.37 -35.72 -30.62
C SER A 207 3.33 -35.61 -29.09
N ALA A 208 2.22 -35.97 -28.46
CA ALA A 208 2.11 -35.95 -27.01
C ALA A 208 3.07 -36.91 -26.29
N THR A 209 3.67 -37.86 -27.03
CA THR A 209 4.62 -38.85 -26.50
C THR A 209 6.00 -38.74 -27.14
N GLN A 210 6.26 -37.74 -27.99
CA GLN A 210 7.55 -37.65 -28.67
C GLN A 210 7.97 -36.21 -28.94
N VAL A 211 9.23 -35.91 -28.63
CA VAL A 211 9.88 -34.63 -28.93
C VAL A 211 11.23 -34.84 -29.61
N ASN A 212 11.64 -33.87 -30.41
CA ASN A 212 13.02 -33.71 -30.83
C ASN A 212 13.74 -32.81 -29.84
N ALA A 213 14.95 -33.18 -29.46
CA ALA A 213 15.75 -32.43 -28.51
C ALA A 213 17.24 -32.48 -28.86
N THR A 214 18.00 -31.52 -28.36
CA THR A 214 19.46 -31.51 -28.44
C THR A 214 20.03 -31.72 -27.05
N ALA A 215 20.80 -32.79 -26.86
CA ALA A 215 21.51 -33.06 -25.61
C ALA A 215 22.58 -31.98 -25.38
N LYS A 216 22.49 -31.29 -24.23
CA LYS A 216 23.47 -30.27 -23.80
C LYS A 216 24.58 -30.86 -22.95
N GLU A 217 24.33 -32.04 -22.38
CA GLU A 217 25.32 -32.92 -21.79
C GLU A 217 25.16 -34.32 -22.36
N ALA A 218 26.24 -35.10 -22.34
CA ALA A 218 26.15 -36.51 -22.67
C ALA A 218 25.27 -37.24 -21.65
N LEU A 219 24.23 -37.92 -22.12
CA LEU A 219 23.38 -38.78 -21.29
C LEU A 219 24.16 -40.03 -20.88
N ALA A 220 23.84 -40.59 -19.71
CA ALA A 220 24.48 -41.80 -19.20
C ALA A 220 24.22 -43.03 -20.10
N ASP A 221 22.99 -43.17 -20.62
CA ASP A 221 22.54 -44.28 -21.45
C ASP A 221 21.26 -43.89 -22.21
N THR A 222 20.76 -44.81 -23.03
CA THR A 222 19.49 -44.67 -23.77
C THR A 222 18.35 -45.49 -23.15
N ALA A 223 18.50 -45.99 -21.92
CA ALA A 223 17.48 -46.81 -21.29
C ALA A 223 16.27 -45.96 -20.87
N ALA A 224 15.09 -46.58 -20.87
CA ALA A 224 13.89 -45.95 -20.34
C ALA A 224 14.07 -45.63 -18.84
N THR A 225 13.75 -44.40 -18.44
CA THR A 225 13.92 -43.95 -17.04
C THR A 225 12.75 -43.10 -16.57
N THR A 226 12.37 -43.26 -15.29
CA THR A 226 11.42 -42.38 -14.59
C THR A 226 12.09 -41.13 -14.03
N ASP A 227 13.43 -41.13 -13.97
CA ASP A 227 14.26 -40.00 -13.56
C ASP A 227 14.36 -38.99 -14.72
N TRP A 228 13.34 -38.13 -14.77
CA TRP A 228 13.30 -37.00 -15.67
C TRP A 228 12.42 -35.89 -15.14
N GLU A 229 12.75 -34.67 -15.53
CA GLU A 229 12.08 -33.46 -15.09
C GLU A 229 11.99 -32.47 -16.26
N GLU A 230 11.12 -31.48 -16.14
CA GLU A 230 11.01 -30.37 -17.10
C GLU A 230 11.20 -29.04 -16.37
N GLN A 231 11.57 -27.98 -17.09
CA GLN A 231 11.74 -26.67 -16.48
C GLN A 231 10.44 -26.20 -15.77
N SER A 232 10.58 -25.72 -14.54
CA SER A 232 9.44 -25.35 -13.69
C SER A 232 8.68 -24.11 -14.17
N PHE A 233 9.37 -23.21 -14.87
CA PHE A 233 8.78 -21.98 -15.40
C PHE A 233 8.78 -22.01 -16.92
N SER A 234 7.60 -21.91 -17.53
CA SER A 234 7.43 -21.98 -18.98
C SER A 234 6.07 -21.44 -19.41
N ALA A 235 5.87 -21.25 -20.72
CA ALA A 235 4.55 -20.94 -21.26
C ALA A 235 3.50 -22.01 -20.94
N LEU A 236 3.93 -23.28 -20.76
CA LEU A 236 3.04 -24.37 -20.36
C LEU A 236 2.71 -24.33 -18.87
N ARG A 237 3.68 -24.07 -17.98
CA ARG A 237 3.55 -24.20 -16.51
C ARG A 237 3.32 -22.89 -15.76
N GLY A 238 3.39 -21.78 -16.48
CA GLY A 238 3.34 -20.44 -15.92
C GLY A 238 4.66 -20.01 -15.31
N TRP A 239 4.60 -18.90 -14.59
CA TRP A 239 5.76 -18.14 -14.16
C TRP A 239 5.72 -17.86 -12.66
N PRO A 240 6.82 -17.38 -12.07
CA PRO A 240 6.87 -16.97 -10.66
C PRO A 240 5.70 -16.06 -10.24
N VAL A 241 5.17 -16.28 -9.04
CA VAL A 241 4.13 -15.43 -8.43
C VAL A 241 4.76 -14.28 -7.65
N SER A 242 5.80 -14.56 -6.86
CA SER A 242 6.46 -13.57 -5.99
C SER A 242 7.96 -13.80 -5.89
N ALA A 243 8.70 -12.74 -5.56
CA ALA A 243 10.13 -12.81 -5.32
C ALA A 243 10.58 -11.81 -4.25
N ALA A 244 11.67 -12.12 -3.53
CA ALA A 244 12.33 -11.24 -2.58
C ALA A 244 13.81 -11.60 -2.45
N PHE A 245 14.63 -10.66 -1.96
CA PHE A 245 16.03 -10.94 -1.61
C PHE A 245 16.14 -11.23 -0.11
N HIS A 246 16.80 -12.33 0.26
CA HIS A 246 17.02 -12.72 1.65
C HIS A 246 18.36 -13.45 1.81
N GLN A 247 19.23 -12.95 2.68
CA GLN A 247 20.55 -13.54 2.98
C GLN A 247 21.36 -13.90 1.71
N ASP A 248 21.61 -12.92 0.84
CA ASP A 248 22.35 -13.06 -0.44
C ASP A 248 21.75 -14.06 -1.44
N ARG A 249 20.47 -14.42 -1.28
CA ARG A 249 19.73 -15.29 -2.21
C ARG A 249 18.53 -14.56 -2.79
N LEU A 250 18.23 -14.86 -4.05
CA LEU A 250 16.93 -14.56 -4.64
C LEU A 250 15.97 -15.68 -4.24
N VAL A 251 14.90 -15.31 -3.55
CA VAL A 251 13.82 -16.21 -3.16
C VAL A 251 12.67 -16.04 -4.12
N ILE A 252 12.22 -17.12 -4.75
CA ILE A 252 11.01 -17.19 -5.55
C ILE A 252 9.95 -17.96 -4.77
N GLY A 253 8.76 -17.35 -4.63
CA GLY A 253 7.61 -17.93 -3.95
C GLY A 253 6.47 -18.21 -4.91
N GLY A 254 6.19 -19.50 -5.12
CA GLY A 254 5.11 -20.04 -5.93
C GLY A 254 5.25 -19.78 -7.44
N SER A 255 4.60 -20.62 -8.23
CA SER A 255 4.26 -20.39 -9.64
C SER A 255 2.83 -20.82 -9.91
N ARG A 256 2.32 -20.58 -11.12
CA ARG A 256 0.94 -20.94 -11.49
C ARG A 256 0.63 -22.42 -11.23
N ASP A 257 1.51 -23.32 -11.69
CA ASP A 257 1.31 -24.77 -11.58
C ASP A 257 2.07 -25.41 -10.39
N LEU A 258 2.97 -24.67 -9.72
CA LEU A 258 3.62 -25.05 -8.45
C LEU A 258 3.36 -23.99 -7.36
N PRO A 259 2.10 -23.81 -6.93
CA PRO A 259 1.70 -22.67 -6.13
C PRO A 259 2.26 -22.71 -4.70
N ASN A 260 2.60 -23.88 -4.17
CA ASN A 260 3.04 -24.07 -2.77
C ASN A 260 4.56 -24.30 -2.63
N ARG A 261 5.36 -23.91 -3.62
CA ARG A 261 6.80 -24.20 -3.66
C ARG A 261 7.64 -22.93 -3.48
N LEU A 262 8.81 -23.10 -2.89
CA LEU A 262 9.82 -22.06 -2.73
C LEU A 262 11.12 -22.50 -3.38
N TRP A 263 11.79 -21.55 -4.04
CA TRP A 263 13.11 -21.72 -4.60
C TRP A 263 14.01 -20.60 -4.10
N LEU A 264 15.16 -20.92 -3.55
CA LEU A 264 16.19 -19.98 -3.17
C LEU A 264 17.40 -20.23 -4.07
N SER A 265 17.90 -19.20 -4.72
CA SER A 265 19.11 -19.30 -5.54
C SER A 265 20.30 -19.73 -4.69
N ARG A 266 21.39 -20.15 -5.34
CA ARG A 266 22.72 -20.21 -4.74
C ARG A 266 23.05 -18.86 -4.06
N SER A 267 23.74 -18.92 -2.93
CA SER A 267 24.20 -17.73 -2.22
C SER A 267 25.14 -16.90 -3.09
N ALA A 268 24.94 -15.58 -3.12
CA ALA A 268 25.68 -14.60 -3.93
C ALA A 268 25.64 -14.79 -5.46
N ASP A 269 24.94 -15.82 -5.96
CA ASP A 269 24.69 -16.06 -7.39
C ASP A 269 23.18 -16.17 -7.62
N ILE A 270 22.53 -15.00 -7.60
CA ILE A 270 21.06 -14.85 -7.53
C ILE A 270 20.29 -15.47 -8.72
N TRP A 271 20.99 -15.77 -9.81
CA TRP A 271 20.41 -16.33 -11.04
C TRP A 271 20.68 -17.83 -11.20
N ASN A 272 21.25 -18.48 -10.18
CA ASN A 272 21.61 -19.89 -10.20
C ASN A 272 20.75 -20.68 -9.23
N PHE A 273 19.82 -21.47 -9.76
CA PHE A 273 18.89 -22.32 -9.01
C PHE A 273 19.22 -23.80 -9.10
N ASP A 274 20.48 -24.14 -9.39
CA ASP A 274 20.89 -25.54 -9.45
C ASP A 274 21.12 -26.11 -8.05
N LEU A 275 20.45 -27.22 -7.75
CA LEU A 275 20.46 -27.84 -6.42
C LEU A 275 21.80 -28.49 -6.07
N GLY A 276 22.61 -28.82 -7.09
CA GLY A 276 23.94 -29.39 -6.91
C GLY A 276 23.91 -30.67 -6.09
N THR A 277 24.78 -30.77 -5.09
CA THR A 277 24.85 -31.91 -4.15
C THR A 277 24.36 -31.56 -2.74
N GLY A 278 23.74 -30.39 -2.55
CA GLY A 278 23.25 -29.89 -1.28
C GLY A 278 24.34 -29.31 -0.38
N LEU A 279 25.38 -28.69 -0.96
CA LEU A 279 26.38 -27.90 -0.22
C LEU A 279 25.75 -26.64 0.37
N ASP A 280 26.39 -26.07 1.39
CA ASP A 280 25.81 -24.99 2.20
C ASP A 280 25.42 -23.74 1.39
N ASP A 281 26.16 -23.43 0.32
CA ASP A 281 25.91 -22.28 -0.54
C ASP A 281 24.98 -22.58 -1.72
N GLU A 282 24.68 -23.85 -2.01
CA GLU A 282 23.87 -24.27 -3.17
C GLU A 282 22.39 -23.91 -3.04
N ALA A 283 21.67 -23.97 -4.16
CA ALA A 283 20.27 -23.57 -4.22
C ALA A 283 19.39 -24.49 -3.34
N ILE A 284 18.27 -23.94 -2.87
CA ILE A 284 17.34 -24.64 -1.99
C ILE A 284 15.97 -24.68 -2.68
N GLU A 285 15.34 -25.85 -2.71
CA GLU A 285 13.99 -26.01 -3.22
C GLU A 285 13.17 -26.91 -2.30
N PHE A 286 11.96 -26.46 -1.95
CA PHE A 286 11.04 -27.27 -1.16
C PHE A 286 9.58 -26.87 -1.38
N GLY A 287 8.69 -27.84 -1.21
CA GLY A 287 7.25 -27.62 -1.15
C GLY A 287 6.79 -27.38 0.28
N ILE A 288 5.87 -26.45 0.48
CA ILE A 288 5.12 -26.29 1.72
C ILE A 288 4.02 -27.36 1.73
N LEU A 289 4.19 -28.37 2.59
CA LEU A 289 3.20 -29.41 2.80
C LEU A 289 2.20 -28.96 3.87
N SER A 290 0.92 -28.91 3.50
CA SER A 290 -0.20 -28.68 4.41
C SER A 290 -1.43 -29.46 3.97
N ASP A 291 -2.38 -29.64 4.88
CA ASP A 291 -3.65 -30.34 4.64
C ASP A 291 -4.48 -29.75 3.48
N GLN A 292 -4.23 -28.48 3.15
CA GLN A 292 -4.80 -27.78 2.01
C GLN A 292 -3.69 -27.22 1.13
N VAL A 293 -3.93 -27.11 -0.18
CA VAL A 293 -3.01 -26.43 -1.10
C VAL A 293 -3.09 -24.92 -0.85
N ASN A 294 -2.08 -24.39 -0.17
CA ASN A 294 -1.93 -22.97 0.11
C ASN A 294 -0.97 -22.34 -0.91
N ALA A 295 -1.52 -21.56 -1.83
CA ALA A 295 -0.73 -20.88 -2.85
C ALA A 295 0.05 -19.72 -2.24
N VAL A 296 1.35 -19.64 -2.49
CA VAL A 296 2.19 -18.50 -2.11
C VAL A 296 1.69 -17.25 -2.83
N ARG A 297 1.52 -16.16 -2.07
CA ARG A 297 1.03 -14.86 -2.55
C ARG A 297 2.10 -13.78 -2.45
N ALA A 298 2.92 -13.83 -1.41
CA ALA A 298 4.09 -12.97 -1.26
C ALA A 298 5.16 -13.69 -0.43
N VAL A 299 6.41 -13.40 -0.75
CA VAL A 299 7.56 -13.66 0.11
C VAL A 299 8.10 -12.31 0.58
N PHE A 300 8.42 -12.20 1.86
CA PHE A 300 8.84 -10.95 2.48
C PHE A 300 10.08 -11.18 3.33
N SER A 301 11.10 -10.37 3.11
CA SER A 301 12.36 -10.43 3.86
C SER A 301 12.26 -9.50 5.07
N GLY A 302 12.14 -10.08 6.27
CA GLY A 302 12.22 -9.36 7.54
C GLY A 302 13.28 -10.00 8.44
N ARG A 303 13.02 -10.04 9.75
CA ARG A 303 13.87 -10.80 10.70
C ARG A 303 14.10 -12.24 10.25
N HIS A 304 13.03 -12.89 9.81
CA HIS A 304 13.07 -14.17 9.13
C HIS A 304 12.50 -13.98 7.73
N LEU A 305 12.75 -14.93 6.83
CA LEU A 305 12.01 -14.99 5.57
C LEU A 305 10.56 -15.38 5.88
N GLN A 306 9.63 -14.48 5.60
CA GLN A 306 8.21 -14.68 5.83
C GLN A 306 7.54 -15.08 4.51
N VAL A 307 6.63 -16.04 4.59
CA VAL A 307 5.90 -16.55 3.42
C VAL A 307 4.42 -16.40 3.69
N PHE A 308 3.78 -15.54 2.90
CA PHE A 308 2.36 -15.28 2.93
C PHE A 308 1.67 -16.11 1.86
N THR A 309 0.75 -16.99 2.27
CA THR A 309 0.02 -17.87 1.36
C THR A 309 -1.47 -17.54 1.35
N SER A 310 -2.26 -18.20 0.51
CA SER A 310 -3.71 -18.04 0.47
C SER A 310 -4.45 -18.50 1.73
N GLY A 311 -3.78 -19.17 2.67
CA GLY A 311 -4.45 -19.71 3.87
C GLY A 311 -3.64 -19.68 5.16
N ALA A 312 -2.36 -19.32 5.11
CA ALA A 312 -1.48 -19.31 6.27
C ALA A 312 -0.24 -18.45 6.05
N GLU A 313 0.40 -18.09 7.17
CA GLU A 313 1.66 -17.37 7.22
C GLU A 313 2.73 -18.31 7.81
N TYR A 314 3.89 -18.35 7.19
CA TYR A 314 5.00 -19.20 7.60
C TYR A 314 6.25 -18.34 7.81
N MET A 315 7.10 -18.79 8.73
CA MET A 315 8.47 -18.31 8.81
C MET A 315 9.41 -19.41 8.31
N VAL A 316 10.44 -18.99 7.58
CA VAL A 316 11.55 -19.85 7.15
C VAL A 316 12.76 -19.49 8.00
N THR A 317 13.35 -20.51 8.61
CA THR A 317 14.49 -20.38 9.53
C THR A 317 15.61 -21.34 9.13
N GLY A 318 16.82 -21.05 9.59
CA GLY A 318 18.01 -21.86 9.42
C GLY A 318 19.21 -21.05 9.90
N ASP A 319 20.07 -21.64 10.72
CA ASP A 319 21.26 -20.97 11.25
C ASP A 319 22.50 -21.84 10.99
N PRO A 320 23.26 -21.59 9.90
CA PRO A 320 22.92 -20.72 8.77
C PRO A 320 21.82 -21.30 7.86
N LEU A 321 21.23 -20.47 6.98
CA LEU A 321 20.21 -20.91 6.02
C LEU A 321 20.85 -21.69 4.85
N THR A 322 20.92 -23.00 5.02
CA THR A 322 21.51 -23.96 4.07
C THR A 322 20.46 -25.00 3.62
N PRO A 323 20.72 -25.75 2.54
CA PRO A 323 19.84 -26.84 2.14
C PRO A 323 19.55 -27.86 3.25
N GLN A 324 20.50 -28.06 4.18
CA GLN A 324 20.38 -29.06 5.25
C GLN A 324 19.67 -28.53 6.50
N ASN A 325 19.79 -27.23 6.81
CA ASN A 325 19.29 -26.65 8.06
C ASN A 325 17.99 -25.86 7.92
N ILE A 326 17.46 -25.73 6.70
CA ILE A 326 16.23 -24.99 6.45
C ILE A 326 15.02 -25.63 7.14
N GLN A 327 14.22 -24.81 7.80
CA GLN A 327 12.97 -25.19 8.45
C GLN A 327 11.86 -24.23 8.07
N VAL A 328 10.64 -24.75 7.97
CA VAL A 328 9.47 -23.99 7.57
C VAL A 328 8.38 -24.20 8.60
N ASN A 329 8.12 -23.15 9.37
CA ASN A 329 7.24 -23.21 10.53
C ASN A 329 6.03 -22.34 10.30
N ARG A 330 4.84 -22.95 10.25
CA ARG A 330 3.57 -22.21 10.16
C ARG A 330 3.34 -21.44 11.45
N GLN A 331 3.05 -20.16 11.33
CA GLN A 331 2.80 -19.26 12.44
C GLN A 331 1.30 -19.05 12.65
N THR A 332 0.58 -18.69 11.58
CA THR A 332 -0.86 -18.41 11.63
C THR A 332 -1.61 -19.03 10.45
N ARG A 333 -2.96 -19.02 10.50
CA ARG A 333 -3.87 -19.63 9.49
C ARG A 333 -4.84 -18.60 8.90
N ILE A 334 -4.36 -17.41 8.58
CA ILE A 334 -5.22 -16.29 8.17
C ILE A 334 -5.28 -16.21 6.65
N GLY A 335 -4.11 -16.24 6.01
CA GLY A 335 -3.92 -16.16 4.58
C GLY A 335 -4.05 -14.74 4.01
N SER A 336 -3.63 -14.58 2.76
CA SER A 336 -3.63 -13.34 2.00
C SER A 336 -4.62 -13.35 0.82
N PRO A 337 -4.97 -12.17 0.27
CA PRO A 337 -5.83 -12.06 -0.92
C PRO A 337 -5.32 -12.86 -2.12
N VAL A 338 -6.26 -13.38 -2.91
CA VAL A 338 -5.98 -14.23 -4.08
C VAL A 338 -6.24 -13.52 -5.40
N ASP A 339 -7.16 -12.55 -5.39
CA ASP A 339 -7.59 -11.74 -6.52
C ASP A 339 -6.59 -10.63 -6.88
N ARG A 340 -5.77 -10.21 -5.91
CA ARG A 340 -4.75 -9.17 -6.08
C ARG A 340 -3.56 -9.37 -5.14
N ASN A 341 -2.48 -8.67 -5.42
CA ASN A 341 -1.34 -8.54 -4.52
C ASN A 341 -1.39 -7.21 -3.75
N ILE A 342 -1.37 -7.27 -2.43
CA ILE A 342 -1.21 -6.11 -1.56
C ILE A 342 0.09 -6.33 -0.78
N PRO A 343 1.17 -5.62 -1.10
CA PRO A 343 2.48 -5.86 -0.51
C PRO A 343 2.43 -5.74 1.03
N PRO A 344 2.94 -6.74 1.78
CA PRO A 344 3.22 -6.56 3.19
C PRO A 344 4.22 -5.41 3.39
N ARG A 345 4.06 -4.67 4.49
CA ARG A 345 4.91 -3.51 4.82
C ARG A 345 5.53 -3.66 6.19
N ASP A 346 6.83 -3.39 6.30
CA ASP A 346 7.48 -3.30 7.60
C ASP A 346 7.10 -1.98 8.28
N VAL A 347 6.67 -2.06 9.53
CA VAL A 347 6.34 -0.92 10.39
C VAL A 347 6.90 -1.18 11.79
N ASP A 348 7.91 -0.39 12.14
CA ASP A 348 8.63 -0.45 13.42
C ASP A 348 9.17 -1.87 13.77
N GLY A 349 9.42 -2.74 12.79
CA GLY A 349 9.87 -4.13 12.99
C GLY A 349 8.76 -5.20 13.07
N ALA A 350 7.50 -4.84 12.77
CA ALA A 350 6.45 -5.82 12.49
C ALA A 350 6.01 -5.71 11.03
N THR A 351 5.51 -6.81 10.49
CA THR A 351 5.02 -6.84 9.10
C THR A 351 3.51 -6.66 9.09
N LEU A 352 3.04 -5.53 8.57
CA LEU A 352 1.61 -5.26 8.38
C LEU A 352 1.13 -5.84 7.05
N PHE A 353 0.03 -6.60 7.09
CA PHE A 353 -0.54 -7.23 5.90
C PHE A 353 -2.07 -7.23 5.91
N VAL A 354 -2.65 -7.25 4.71
CA VAL A 354 -4.09 -7.43 4.50
C VAL A 354 -4.38 -8.93 4.46
N PRO A 355 -5.30 -9.45 5.29
CA PRO A 355 -5.67 -10.86 5.25
C PRO A 355 -6.65 -11.17 4.11
N ARG A 356 -6.85 -12.47 3.83
CA ARG A 356 -7.68 -12.98 2.72
C ARG A 356 -9.10 -12.40 2.68
N ASN A 357 -9.69 -12.12 3.84
CA ASN A 357 -11.06 -11.58 3.93
C ASN A 357 -11.16 -10.09 3.53
N ARG A 358 -10.02 -9.38 3.38
CA ARG A 358 -9.92 -7.94 3.07
C ARG A 358 -10.81 -7.04 3.95
N ARG A 359 -10.96 -7.38 5.24
CA ARG A 359 -11.79 -6.63 6.22
C ARG A 359 -11.02 -6.19 7.46
N GLU A 360 -9.72 -6.38 7.45
CA GLU A 360 -8.80 -6.17 8.56
C GLU A 360 -7.45 -5.67 8.02
N ILE A 361 -6.64 -5.10 8.91
CA ILE A 361 -5.19 -4.99 8.72
C ILE A 361 -4.56 -5.69 9.90
N ARG A 362 -3.63 -6.61 9.64
CA ARG A 362 -2.99 -7.40 10.69
C ARG A 362 -1.53 -7.06 10.86
N GLU A 363 -1.11 -7.03 12.11
CA GLU A 363 0.28 -6.89 12.52
C GLU A 363 0.88 -8.27 12.79
N PHE A 364 1.84 -8.67 11.95
CA PHE A 364 2.61 -9.88 12.11
C PHE A 364 3.92 -9.60 12.83
N LEU A 365 3.97 -9.88 14.13
CA LEU A 365 5.08 -9.52 15.02
C LEU A 365 5.64 -10.76 15.70
N TYR A 366 6.97 -10.90 15.67
CA TYR A 366 7.66 -11.97 16.39
C TYR A 366 7.77 -11.65 17.87
N THR A 367 7.47 -12.63 18.73
CA THR A 367 7.65 -12.51 20.18
C THR A 367 8.68 -13.54 20.64
N ASP A 368 9.75 -13.09 21.29
CA ASP A 368 10.80 -14.01 21.77
C ASP A 368 10.27 -14.93 22.90
N THR A 369 9.27 -14.48 23.67
CA THR A 369 8.66 -15.27 24.75
C THR A 369 7.94 -16.52 24.25
N GLU A 370 7.20 -16.41 23.14
CA GLU A 370 6.50 -17.56 22.53
C GLU A 370 7.36 -18.23 21.45
N ALA A 371 8.49 -17.62 21.07
CA ALA A 371 9.31 -17.99 19.92
C ALA A 371 8.48 -18.14 18.63
N ALA A 372 7.48 -17.27 18.48
CA ALA A 372 6.48 -17.35 17.42
C ALA A 372 6.00 -15.96 17.00
N TYR A 373 5.50 -15.86 15.77
CA TYR A 373 4.79 -14.69 15.29
C TYR A 373 3.33 -14.70 15.72
N GLN A 374 2.85 -13.55 16.18
CA GLN A 374 1.44 -13.26 16.43
C GLN A 374 0.88 -12.35 15.33
N ALA A 375 -0.42 -12.47 15.05
CA ALA A 375 -1.10 -11.70 14.00
C ALA A 375 -2.31 -10.92 14.55
N ASN A 376 -2.04 -9.77 15.15
CA ASN A 376 -3.04 -8.93 15.83
C ASN A 376 -3.83 -8.07 14.83
N ASP A 377 -5.12 -7.88 15.05
CA ASP A 377 -5.97 -7.05 14.19
C ASP A 377 -5.97 -5.58 14.63
N LEU A 378 -5.33 -4.73 13.81
CA LEU A 378 -5.22 -3.29 14.06
C LEU A 378 -6.50 -2.52 13.70
N ALA A 379 -7.44 -3.14 12.99
CA ALA A 379 -8.70 -2.52 12.61
C ALA A 379 -9.85 -2.85 13.58
N LEU A 380 -9.58 -3.55 14.69
CA LEU A 380 -10.62 -4.07 15.59
C LEU A 380 -11.68 -3.03 16.00
N LEU A 381 -11.24 -1.82 16.35
CA LEU A 381 -12.12 -0.72 16.77
C LEU A 381 -12.69 0.11 15.61
N ALA A 382 -12.13 -0.03 14.40
CA ALA A 382 -12.38 0.80 13.24
C ALA A 382 -12.77 0.00 11.98
N ARG A 383 -13.29 -1.24 12.14
CA ARG A 383 -13.60 -2.16 11.02
C ARG A 383 -14.49 -1.56 9.93
N HIS A 384 -15.31 -0.56 10.25
CA HIS A 384 -16.18 0.13 9.28
C HIS A 384 -15.41 0.99 8.28
N LEU A 385 -14.14 1.29 8.54
CA LEU A 385 -13.25 2.00 7.61
C LEU A 385 -12.56 1.08 6.62
N VAL A 386 -12.37 -0.20 6.98
CA VAL A 386 -11.65 -1.17 6.16
C VAL A 386 -12.61 -1.82 5.16
N VAL A 387 -12.72 -1.20 3.98
CA VAL A 387 -13.63 -1.62 2.91
C VAL A 387 -12.82 -2.22 1.76
N ASN A 388 -12.56 -3.52 1.85
CA ASN A 388 -11.78 -4.27 0.86
C ASN A 388 -10.49 -3.54 0.44
N PRO A 389 -9.45 -3.44 1.31
CA PRO A 389 -8.20 -2.79 0.96
C PRO A 389 -7.68 -3.23 -0.39
N ARG A 390 -7.29 -2.27 -1.21
CA ARG A 390 -6.83 -2.42 -2.59
C ARG A 390 -5.32 -2.23 -2.64
N ASP A 391 -4.79 -1.22 -1.97
CA ASP A 391 -3.35 -0.96 -1.98
C ASP A 391 -2.95 -0.37 -0.64
N GLN A 392 -1.68 -0.51 -0.28
CA GLN A 392 -1.17 0.10 0.94
C GLN A 392 0.30 0.49 0.78
N ASP A 393 0.70 1.53 1.49
CA ASP A 393 2.10 1.86 1.66
C ASP A 393 2.34 2.64 2.95
N TYR A 394 3.58 2.65 3.44
CA TYR A 394 3.93 3.22 4.75
C TYR A 394 4.87 4.41 4.62
N ASP A 395 4.41 5.57 5.08
CA ASP A 395 5.22 6.78 5.23
C ASP A 395 5.92 6.73 6.59
N GLN A 396 7.24 6.45 6.57
CA GLN A 396 8.06 6.36 7.77
C GLN A 396 8.21 7.72 8.48
N THR A 397 8.23 8.81 7.71
CA THR A 397 8.45 10.17 8.21
C THR A 397 7.24 10.65 9.00
N ARG A 398 6.01 10.42 8.50
CA ARG A 398 4.77 10.73 9.24
C ARG A 398 4.29 9.60 10.17
N ARG A 399 4.87 8.40 10.07
CA ARG A 399 4.40 7.16 10.74
C ARG A 399 2.95 6.83 10.40
N LEU A 400 2.60 6.98 9.13
CA LEU A 400 1.25 6.73 8.61
C LEU A 400 1.26 5.59 7.60
N LEU A 401 0.52 4.52 7.92
CA LEU A 401 0.15 3.54 6.91
C LEU A 401 -1.04 4.08 6.13
N PHE A 402 -0.85 4.32 4.83
CA PHE A 402 -1.90 4.68 3.90
C PHE A 402 -2.51 3.41 3.31
N VAL A 403 -3.84 3.34 3.29
CA VAL A 403 -4.59 2.19 2.76
C VAL A 403 -5.66 2.68 1.79
N ALA A 404 -5.45 2.45 0.50
CA ALA A 404 -6.45 2.72 -0.54
C ALA A 404 -7.49 1.61 -0.55
N MET A 405 -8.76 1.96 -0.48
CA MET A 405 -9.90 1.04 -0.42
C MET A 405 -10.52 0.82 -1.80
N GLU A 406 -11.29 -0.26 -1.97
CA GLU A 406 -11.97 -0.54 -3.24
C GLU A 406 -13.12 0.44 -3.54
N ASP A 407 -13.73 1.01 -2.49
CA ASP A 407 -14.76 2.05 -2.60
C ASP A 407 -14.22 3.44 -3.01
N GLY A 408 -12.90 3.54 -3.21
CA GLY A 408 -12.21 4.78 -3.60
C GLY A 408 -11.81 5.67 -2.43
N SER A 409 -12.17 5.32 -1.19
CA SER A 409 -11.70 6.03 0.00
C SER A 409 -10.24 5.69 0.31
N LEU A 410 -9.55 6.63 0.96
CA LEU A 410 -8.21 6.43 1.50
C LEU A 410 -8.33 6.47 3.01
N CYS A 411 -7.72 5.53 3.73
CA CYS A 411 -7.62 5.61 5.18
C CYS A 411 -6.16 5.69 5.59
N THR A 412 -5.90 6.33 6.72
CA THR A 412 -4.58 6.30 7.36
C THR A 412 -4.67 5.65 8.72
N LEU A 413 -3.62 4.92 9.06
CA LEU A 413 -3.43 4.31 10.37
C LEU A 413 -2.13 4.85 10.96
N THR A 414 -2.24 5.64 12.03
CA THR A 414 -1.10 6.03 12.86
C THR A 414 -0.78 4.85 13.78
N VAL A 415 0.39 4.27 13.62
CA VAL A 415 0.90 3.19 14.48
C VAL A 415 2.09 3.71 15.27
N TYR A 416 1.99 3.66 16.60
CA TYR A 416 3.14 3.86 17.47
C TYR A 416 3.06 2.91 18.65
N ARG A 417 3.64 1.72 18.47
CA ARG A 417 3.49 0.61 19.42
C ARG A 417 3.99 0.94 20.83
N THR A 418 5.13 1.62 20.93
CA THR A 418 5.74 1.98 22.23
C THR A 418 4.79 2.81 23.10
N GLU A 419 3.97 3.65 22.48
CA GLU A 419 2.98 4.51 23.15
C GLU A 419 1.55 3.94 23.10
N ALA A 420 1.39 2.69 22.64
CA ALA A 420 0.11 2.01 22.45
C ALA A 420 -0.90 2.82 21.59
N VAL A 421 -0.40 3.48 20.54
CA VAL A 421 -1.23 4.23 19.58
C VAL A 421 -1.57 3.37 18.38
N THR A 422 -2.86 3.23 18.11
CA THR A 422 -3.40 2.61 16.89
C THR A 422 -4.64 3.41 16.50
N ALA A 423 -4.44 4.37 15.61
CA ALA A 423 -5.43 5.40 15.37
C ALA A 423 -5.78 5.50 13.88
N TRP A 424 -7.03 5.17 13.54
CA TRP A 424 -7.53 5.27 12.17
C TRP A 424 -8.16 6.62 11.88
N THR A 425 -7.93 7.15 10.68
CA THR A 425 -8.74 8.23 10.10
C THR A 425 -9.10 7.90 8.65
N ARG A 426 -10.13 8.56 8.13
CA ARG A 426 -10.54 8.45 6.72
C ARG A 426 -10.22 9.76 6.01
N LEU A 427 -9.58 9.66 4.85
CA LEU A 427 -9.32 10.76 3.94
C LEU A 427 -10.26 10.62 2.74
N GLU A 428 -10.89 11.73 2.38
CA GLU A 428 -11.87 11.86 1.33
C GLU A 428 -11.43 12.99 0.40
N THR A 429 -11.50 12.73 -0.90
CA THR A 429 -11.28 13.68 -1.99
C THR A 429 -12.40 13.50 -3.01
N ASP A 430 -12.57 14.46 -3.91
CA ASP A 430 -13.51 14.39 -5.03
C ASP A 430 -12.96 13.49 -6.16
N GLY A 431 -12.93 12.19 -5.89
CA GLY A 431 -12.36 11.16 -6.76
C GLY A 431 -12.15 9.86 -5.99
N ALA A 432 -11.85 8.79 -6.72
CA ALA A 432 -11.55 7.48 -6.13
C ALA A 432 -10.04 7.25 -6.13
N VAL A 433 -9.44 7.07 -4.95
CA VAL A 433 -8.03 6.67 -4.82
C VAL A 433 -7.88 5.20 -5.20
N ARG A 434 -6.96 4.88 -6.12
CA ARG A 434 -6.80 3.54 -6.69
C ARG A 434 -5.47 2.87 -6.33
N SER A 435 -4.44 3.65 -6.06
CA SER A 435 -3.11 3.17 -5.67
C SER A 435 -2.39 4.24 -4.85
N VAL A 436 -1.50 3.81 -3.97
CA VAL A 436 -0.63 4.66 -3.15
C VAL A 436 0.80 4.13 -3.22
N ALA A 437 1.77 5.03 -3.33
CA ALA A 437 3.18 4.69 -3.24
C ALA A 437 3.93 5.79 -2.47
N VAL A 438 4.81 5.36 -1.57
CA VAL A 438 5.74 6.23 -0.86
C VAL A 438 7.08 6.14 -1.58
N VAL A 439 7.61 7.28 -2.04
CA VAL A 439 8.85 7.40 -2.82
C VAL A 439 9.75 8.40 -2.12
N GLY A 440 10.79 7.92 -1.43
CA GLY A 440 11.53 8.71 -0.45
C GLY A 440 10.58 9.16 0.66
N ASP A 441 10.52 10.48 0.88
CA ASP A 441 9.62 11.11 1.87
C ASP A 441 8.26 11.53 1.30
N GLU A 442 8.01 11.24 0.02
CA GLU A 442 6.87 11.75 -0.72
C GLU A 442 5.81 10.68 -0.94
N VAL A 443 4.55 11.02 -0.61
CA VAL A 443 3.42 10.11 -0.74
C VAL A 443 2.61 10.46 -1.99
N TYR A 444 2.60 9.54 -2.96
CA TYR A 444 1.87 9.67 -4.23
C TYR A 444 0.59 8.85 -4.24
N LEU A 445 -0.45 9.39 -4.86
CA LEU A 445 -1.74 8.78 -5.07
C LEU A 445 -2.06 8.72 -6.57
N LEU A 446 -2.61 7.59 -7.01
CA LEU A 446 -3.32 7.48 -8.30
C LEU A 446 -4.80 7.69 -8.03
N VAL A 447 -5.39 8.73 -8.63
CA VAL A 447 -6.79 9.12 -8.39
C VAL A 447 -7.57 9.09 -9.70
N ASP A 448 -8.72 8.41 -9.67
CA ASP A 448 -9.73 8.41 -10.73
C ASP A 448 -10.76 9.51 -10.44
N ARG A 449 -10.70 10.60 -11.20
CA ARG A 449 -11.63 11.74 -11.09
C ARG A 449 -12.67 11.68 -12.20
N ALA A 450 -13.50 10.64 -12.15
CA ALA A 450 -14.55 10.36 -13.12
C ALA A 450 -14.02 10.19 -14.56
N GLY A 451 -12.96 9.40 -14.72
CA GLY A 451 -12.33 9.09 -16.01
C GLY A 451 -11.10 9.93 -16.33
N THR A 452 -10.87 11.05 -15.64
CA THR A 452 -9.58 11.76 -15.65
C THR A 452 -8.69 11.15 -14.58
N TRP A 453 -7.59 10.51 -15.01
CA TRP A 453 -6.66 9.84 -14.12
C TRP A 453 -5.50 10.77 -13.78
N THR A 454 -5.31 11.03 -12.48
CA THR A 454 -4.27 11.95 -11.99
C THR A 454 -3.31 11.22 -11.07
N ILE A 455 -2.04 11.61 -11.15
CA ILE A 455 -1.05 11.35 -10.12
C ILE A 455 -0.97 12.62 -9.27
N GLU A 456 -1.12 12.46 -7.96
CA GLU A 456 -1.12 13.55 -7.01
C GLU A 456 -0.20 13.21 -5.84
N ARG A 457 0.42 14.21 -5.23
CA ARG A 457 1.38 14.05 -4.12
C ARG A 457 0.87 14.83 -2.91
N PHE A 458 0.97 14.26 -1.71
CA PHE A 458 0.69 15.04 -0.50
C PHE A 458 1.71 16.18 -0.34
N ASP A 459 1.21 17.38 -0.03
CA ASP A 459 2.03 18.57 0.20
C ASP A 459 1.54 19.31 1.45
N ASP A 460 2.41 19.41 2.46
CA ASP A 460 2.09 20.00 3.77
C ASP A 460 1.84 21.51 3.70
N ALA A 461 2.26 22.18 2.62
CA ALA A 461 1.95 23.60 2.41
C ALA A 461 0.51 23.81 1.90
N LEU A 462 -0.12 22.78 1.32
CA LEU A 462 -1.40 22.89 0.65
C LEU A 462 -2.58 22.50 1.55
N ASN A 463 -3.73 23.15 1.31
CA ASN A 463 -5.01 22.82 1.96
C ASN A 463 -6.11 22.49 0.94
N LEU A 464 -5.71 22.18 -0.30
CA LEU A 464 -6.54 21.88 -1.47
C LEU A 464 -6.08 20.57 -2.12
N ASP A 465 -6.96 19.93 -2.89
CA ASP A 465 -6.65 18.71 -3.65
C ASP A 465 -6.49 18.97 -5.14
N ALA A 466 -5.77 18.08 -5.85
CA ALA A 466 -5.42 18.24 -7.26
C ALA A 466 -4.90 19.66 -7.59
N ALA A 467 -4.22 20.30 -6.64
CA ALA A 467 -3.96 21.71 -6.67
C ALA A 467 -2.72 22.04 -7.50
N VAL A 468 -2.75 23.22 -8.11
CA VAL A 468 -1.61 23.85 -8.77
C VAL A 468 -1.19 25.05 -7.93
N VAL A 469 0.10 25.13 -7.67
CA VAL A 469 0.75 26.28 -7.02
C VAL A 469 1.58 27.00 -8.06
N ALA A 470 1.43 28.33 -8.14
CA ALA A 470 2.18 29.13 -9.08
C ALA A 470 2.49 30.52 -8.53
N ASP A 471 3.69 31.00 -8.86
CA ASP A 471 4.21 32.31 -8.50
C ASP A 471 4.46 33.16 -9.75
N ARG A 472 4.26 34.48 -9.61
CA ARG A 472 4.57 35.49 -10.63
C ARG A 472 5.23 36.70 -9.96
N THR A 473 6.17 37.31 -10.68
CA THR A 473 6.83 38.55 -10.22
C THR A 473 5.86 39.73 -10.17
N GLU A 474 4.94 39.81 -11.14
CA GLU A 474 3.93 40.88 -11.23
C GLU A 474 2.52 40.35 -10.95
N PRO A 475 1.64 41.15 -10.30
CA PRO A 475 0.26 40.76 -10.05
C PRO A 475 -0.47 40.38 -11.35
N THR A 476 -0.94 39.15 -11.43
CA THR A 476 -1.54 38.55 -12.62
C THR A 476 -2.98 38.11 -12.35
N ALA A 477 -3.88 38.39 -13.29
CA ALA A 477 -5.30 38.03 -13.19
C ALA A 477 -5.58 36.61 -13.70
N VAL A 478 -4.94 36.20 -14.80
CA VAL A 478 -5.23 34.93 -15.48
C VAL A 478 -4.16 33.89 -15.12
N TRP A 479 -4.60 32.78 -14.53
CA TRP A 479 -3.74 31.70 -14.07
C TRP A 479 -4.05 30.42 -14.83
N THR A 480 -3.06 29.89 -15.55
CA THR A 480 -3.15 28.69 -16.39
C THR A 480 -2.58 27.45 -15.70
N GLY A 481 -2.77 26.27 -16.28
CA GLY A 481 -2.20 25.01 -15.78
C GLY A 481 -3.21 24.11 -15.08
N LEU A 482 -4.49 24.50 -15.08
CA LEU A 482 -5.59 23.80 -14.42
C LEU A 482 -6.36 22.89 -15.39
N GLY A 483 -5.77 22.50 -16.53
CA GLY A 483 -6.46 21.74 -17.58
C GLY A 483 -7.02 20.39 -17.11
N HIS A 484 -6.41 19.76 -16.10
CA HIS A 484 -6.91 18.53 -15.47
C HIS A 484 -8.21 18.74 -14.67
N LEU A 485 -8.58 19.99 -14.38
CA LEU A 485 -9.78 20.40 -13.67
C LEU A 485 -10.75 21.18 -14.57
N GLU A 486 -10.66 21.06 -15.89
CA GLU A 486 -11.53 21.78 -16.84
C GLU A 486 -13.03 21.57 -16.50
N GLY A 487 -13.79 22.66 -16.45
CA GLY A 487 -15.21 22.65 -16.11
C GLY A 487 -15.53 22.41 -14.63
N ARG A 488 -14.51 22.22 -13.77
CA ARG A 488 -14.68 22.09 -12.32
C ARG A 488 -14.65 23.45 -11.63
N THR A 489 -15.39 23.56 -10.53
CA THR A 489 -15.25 24.69 -9.61
C THR A 489 -14.13 24.41 -8.63
N VAL A 490 -13.17 25.32 -8.54
CA VAL A 490 -12.00 25.25 -7.66
C VAL A 490 -12.09 26.31 -6.58
N ALA A 491 -11.55 25.99 -5.40
CA ALA A 491 -11.22 26.99 -4.40
C ALA A 491 -9.86 27.60 -4.73
N VAL A 492 -9.72 28.89 -4.42
CA VAL A 492 -8.52 29.67 -4.74
C VAL A 492 -8.04 30.37 -3.49
N LEU A 493 -6.77 30.16 -3.15
CA LEU A 493 -6.02 30.98 -2.21
C LEU A 493 -5.09 31.88 -3.02
N ALA A 494 -5.25 33.20 -2.90
CA ALA A 494 -4.47 34.17 -3.66
C ALA A 494 -3.78 35.14 -2.71
N ASP A 495 -2.45 35.18 -2.75
CA ASP A 495 -1.59 35.91 -1.81
C ASP A 495 -1.94 35.61 -0.33
N GLY A 496 -2.25 34.35 -0.01
CA GLY A 496 -2.62 33.90 1.34
C GLY A 496 -4.06 34.19 1.76
N VAL A 497 -4.88 34.78 0.87
CA VAL A 497 -6.28 35.12 1.15
C VAL A 497 -7.22 34.23 0.34
N ALA A 498 -8.19 33.61 1.01
CA ALA A 498 -9.22 32.82 0.34
C ALA A 498 -10.11 33.72 -0.54
N ARG A 499 -10.27 33.34 -1.80
CA ARG A 499 -11.12 34.04 -2.78
C ARG A 499 -12.41 33.27 -3.02
N PRO A 500 -13.45 33.91 -3.58
CA PRO A 500 -14.62 33.20 -4.06
C PRO A 500 -14.23 32.06 -5.01
N PRO A 501 -14.93 30.91 -4.98
CA PRO A 501 -14.64 29.81 -5.89
C PRO A 501 -14.73 30.24 -7.36
N ALA A 502 -13.84 29.71 -8.18
CA ALA A 502 -13.76 30.01 -9.61
C ALA A 502 -13.98 28.74 -10.43
N MET A 503 -14.66 28.85 -11.58
CA MET A 503 -14.76 27.74 -12.52
C MET A 503 -13.55 27.76 -13.45
N VAL A 504 -12.93 26.58 -13.66
CA VAL A 504 -11.85 26.44 -14.63
C VAL A 504 -12.44 26.48 -16.04
N GLN A 505 -11.94 27.39 -16.86
CA GLN A 505 -12.31 27.54 -18.27
C GLN A 505 -11.04 27.64 -19.11
N ALA A 506 -10.97 26.83 -20.18
CA ALA A 506 -9.81 26.73 -21.06
C ALA A 506 -8.49 26.51 -20.30
N GLY A 507 -8.53 25.69 -19.24
CA GLY A 507 -7.40 25.34 -18.38
C GLY A 507 -6.93 26.48 -17.48
N SER A 508 -7.77 27.49 -17.24
CA SER A 508 -7.41 28.69 -16.49
C SER A 508 -8.50 29.19 -15.54
N VAL A 509 -8.09 30.00 -14.56
CA VAL A 509 -8.98 30.80 -13.71
C VAL A 509 -8.60 32.28 -13.80
N THR A 510 -9.59 33.17 -13.67
CA THR A 510 -9.38 34.62 -13.68
C THR A 510 -9.72 35.20 -12.31
N LEU A 511 -8.79 35.97 -11.75
CA LEU A 511 -8.88 36.58 -10.43
C LEU A 511 -9.09 38.10 -10.53
N SER A 512 -9.93 38.63 -9.65
CA SER A 512 -10.10 40.05 -9.43
C SER A 512 -10.20 40.31 -7.92
N PRO A 513 -9.25 41.05 -7.31
CA PRO A 513 -8.06 41.65 -7.93
C PRO A 513 -6.99 40.62 -8.37
N PRO A 514 -6.03 41.01 -9.24
CA PRO A 514 -4.85 40.20 -9.58
C PRO A 514 -3.99 39.85 -8.35
N ALA A 515 -3.24 38.75 -8.41
CA ALA A 515 -2.41 38.24 -7.32
C ALA A 515 -0.99 37.88 -7.80
N ARG A 516 -0.03 37.68 -6.88
CA ARG A 516 1.34 37.23 -7.20
C ARG A 516 1.59 35.75 -6.92
N HIS A 517 0.87 35.20 -5.96
CA HIS A 517 0.91 33.79 -5.59
C HIS A 517 -0.50 33.21 -5.62
N VAL A 518 -0.67 32.05 -6.23
CA VAL A 518 -1.96 31.35 -6.30
C VAL A 518 -1.79 29.87 -5.99
N GLU A 519 -2.65 29.39 -5.10
CA GLU A 519 -2.99 27.98 -4.96
C GLU A 519 -4.43 27.80 -5.45
N ALA A 520 -4.63 26.95 -6.45
CA ALA A 520 -5.96 26.66 -7.00
C ALA A 520 -6.16 25.15 -7.13
N GLY A 521 -7.26 24.64 -6.57
CA GLY A 521 -7.55 23.20 -6.54
C GLY A 521 -8.94 22.89 -6.01
N LEU A 522 -9.25 21.61 -5.91
CA LEU A 522 -10.52 21.12 -5.41
C LEU A 522 -10.57 21.30 -3.87
N PRO A 523 -11.65 21.89 -3.34
CA PRO A 523 -11.81 22.01 -1.89
C PRO A 523 -12.11 20.63 -1.28
N TYR A 524 -11.66 20.44 -0.04
CA TYR A 524 -12.12 19.35 0.81
C TYR A 524 -12.47 19.89 2.21
N SER A 525 -13.33 19.17 2.93
CA SER A 525 -13.69 19.50 4.31
C SER A 525 -13.04 18.54 5.29
N HIS A 526 -12.50 19.03 6.39
CA HIS A 526 -12.20 18.17 7.55
C HIS A 526 -13.35 18.16 8.53
N ARG A 527 -13.53 17.03 9.23
CA ARG A 527 -14.64 16.83 10.16
C ARG A 527 -14.21 16.04 11.39
N ILE A 528 -14.52 16.59 12.57
CA ILE A 528 -14.30 15.97 13.87
C ILE A 528 -15.65 15.84 14.57
N VAL A 529 -16.03 14.60 14.87
CA VAL A 529 -17.20 14.30 15.70
C VAL A 529 -16.75 13.43 16.87
N PRO A 530 -16.78 13.92 18.12
CA PRO A 530 -16.41 13.14 19.27
C PRO A 530 -17.44 12.03 19.52
N LEU A 531 -17.11 11.13 20.44
CA LEU A 531 -18.12 10.26 21.02
C LEU A 531 -19.07 11.04 21.93
N PRO A 532 -20.29 10.52 22.17
CA PRO A 532 -21.22 11.11 23.11
C PRO A 532 -20.60 11.19 24.51
N ALA A 533 -21.07 12.13 25.33
CA ALA A 533 -20.51 12.34 26.66
C ALA A 533 -20.62 11.06 27.50
N ASN A 534 -19.50 10.64 28.08
CA ASN A 534 -19.46 9.45 28.91
C ASN A 534 -19.95 9.78 30.32
N LEU A 535 -21.12 9.26 30.69
CA LEU A 535 -21.73 9.47 32.01
C LEU A 535 -21.63 8.23 32.91
N VAL A 536 -20.93 7.18 32.47
CA VAL A 536 -20.75 5.95 33.24
C VAL A 536 -20.03 6.26 34.56
N GLY A 537 -20.60 5.83 35.69
CA GLY A 537 -20.08 6.09 37.03
C GLY A 537 -20.55 7.40 37.68
N GLN A 538 -21.27 8.27 36.96
CA GLN A 538 -22.08 9.34 37.54
C GLN A 538 -23.43 8.73 37.96
N GLY A 539 -23.95 9.09 39.14
CA GLY A 539 -25.10 8.43 39.78
C GLY A 539 -26.27 8.08 38.85
N ALA A 540 -26.92 6.94 39.10
CA ALA A 540 -28.01 6.41 38.29
C ALA A 540 -29.13 7.44 38.11
N GLY A 541 -29.39 7.90 36.88
CA GLY A 541 -30.55 8.75 36.57
C GLY A 541 -30.35 9.90 35.59
N ALA A 542 -29.13 10.23 35.16
CA ALA A 542 -28.91 11.36 34.25
C ALA A 542 -29.38 11.08 32.81
N ASP A 543 -30.63 11.40 32.51
CA ASP A 543 -31.26 11.33 31.20
C ASP A 543 -31.21 12.68 30.44
N ARG A 544 -30.61 13.72 31.03
CA ARG A 544 -30.40 15.02 30.36
C ARG A 544 -29.03 15.60 30.63
N VAL A 545 -28.35 15.97 29.56
CA VAL A 545 -27.06 16.66 29.61
C VAL A 545 -27.16 18.06 29.00
N ARG A 546 -26.50 19.02 29.62
CA ARG A 546 -26.34 20.38 29.10
C ARG A 546 -24.86 20.71 28.96
N LEU A 547 -24.42 20.94 27.73
CA LEU A 547 -23.15 21.61 27.48
C LEU A 547 -23.27 23.08 27.92
N VAL A 548 -22.47 23.51 28.89
CA VAL A 548 -22.40 24.90 29.37
C VAL A 548 -21.38 25.67 28.58
N ALA A 549 -20.20 25.08 28.37
CA ALA A 549 -19.15 25.64 27.55
C ALA A 549 -18.24 24.52 27.01
N VAL A 550 -17.58 24.81 25.90
CA VAL A 550 -16.49 24.00 25.37
C VAL A 550 -15.27 24.89 25.16
N THR A 551 -14.09 24.40 25.49
CA THR A 551 -12.81 25.04 25.21
C THR A 551 -12.04 24.16 24.23
N PHE A 552 -11.72 24.70 23.06
CA PHE A 552 -10.83 24.07 22.09
C PHE A 552 -9.42 24.63 22.30
N ARG A 553 -8.42 23.76 22.49
CA ARG A 553 -7.01 24.16 22.48
C ARG A 553 -6.48 23.99 21.06
N LEU A 554 -6.24 25.12 20.40
CA LEU A 554 -5.84 25.18 19.00
C LEU A 554 -4.34 25.47 18.89
N GLU A 555 -3.75 25.03 17.79
CA GLU A 555 -2.39 25.39 17.38
C GLU A 555 -2.44 25.85 15.93
N ASP A 556 -1.73 26.93 15.59
CA ASP A 556 -1.54 27.42 14.20
C ASP A 556 -2.81 27.42 13.32
N THR A 557 -3.96 27.73 13.91
CA THR A 557 -5.27 27.56 13.25
C THR A 557 -5.76 28.89 12.69
N ALA A 558 -6.21 28.89 11.44
CA ALA A 558 -6.68 30.09 10.75
C ALA A 558 -8.21 30.15 10.56
N ALA A 559 -8.91 29.01 10.61
CA ALA A 559 -10.37 28.97 10.53
C ALA A 559 -10.96 27.88 11.44
N LEU A 560 -12.10 28.19 12.07
CA LEU A 560 -12.81 27.26 12.95
C LEU A 560 -14.32 27.41 12.73
N ARG A 561 -14.99 26.30 12.44
CA ARG A 561 -16.45 26.23 12.27
C ARG A 561 -16.98 25.05 13.07
N VAL A 562 -17.94 25.35 13.95
CA VAL A 562 -18.35 24.43 15.03
C VAL A 562 -19.86 24.40 15.16
N ASP A 563 -20.40 23.22 15.48
CA ASP A 563 -21.79 23.03 15.86
C ASP A 563 -21.85 22.56 17.31
N LEU A 564 -22.53 23.33 18.17
CA LEU A 564 -22.75 23.03 19.58
C LEU A 564 -24.21 22.60 19.87
N GLY A 565 -24.94 22.16 18.83
CA GLY A 565 -26.34 21.73 18.88
C GLY A 565 -27.32 22.71 18.25
N ARG A 566 -26.83 23.67 17.47
CA ARG A 566 -27.66 24.69 16.79
C ARG A 566 -27.30 24.83 15.30
N GLY A 567 -26.59 23.84 14.75
CA GLY A 567 -26.01 23.91 13.42
C GLY A 567 -24.60 24.49 13.43
N LEU A 568 -23.91 24.34 12.30
CA LEU A 568 -22.55 24.82 12.11
C LEU A 568 -22.50 26.35 12.04
N GLN A 569 -21.62 26.95 12.82
CA GLN A 569 -21.38 28.39 12.86
C GLN A 569 -19.88 28.67 12.76
N ASP A 570 -19.52 29.66 11.94
CA ASP A 570 -18.15 30.15 11.87
C ASP A 570 -17.79 30.91 13.14
N LEU A 571 -16.63 30.58 13.70
CA LEU A 571 -16.11 31.22 14.89
C LEU A 571 -14.94 32.11 14.52
N PRO A 572 -15.09 33.44 14.64
CA PRO A 572 -13.98 34.35 14.40
C PRO A 572 -12.85 34.06 15.39
N LEU A 573 -11.66 33.72 14.87
CA LEU A 573 -10.49 33.39 15.70
C LEU A 573 -9.69 34.62 16.12
N HIS A 574 -9.89 35.75 15.43
CA HIS A 574 -9.29 37.03 15.76
C HIS A 574 -9.87 37.58 17.08
N ARG A 575 -9.02 38.19 17.91
CA ARG A 575 -9.51 39.10 18.96
C ARG A 575 -10.03 40.36 18.27
N LEU A 576 -11.08 40.99 18.82
CA LEU A 576 -11.53 42.32 18.39
C LEU A 576 -10.33 43.28 18.45
N GLY A 577 -9.74 43.60 17.29
CA GLY A 577 -8.51 44.37 17.09
C GLY A 577 -8.30 44.63 15.59
N PRO A 578 -7.43 45.57 15.19
CA PRO A 578 -7.27 45.94 13.78
C PRO A 578 -6.81 44.74 12.94
N GLN A 579 -7.48 44.55 11.79
CA GLN A 579 -7.16 43.49 10.84
C GLN A 579 -5.76 43.73 10.24
N PRO A 580 -4.98 42.66 9.96
CA PRO A 580 -3.75 42.78 9.18
C PRO A 580 -4.01 43.54 7.87
N ALA A 581 -3.11 44.45 7.50
CA ALA A 581 -3.28 45.34 6.34
C ALA A 581 -3.36 44.59 4.99
N ASP A 582 -2.88 43.35 4.95
CA ASP A 582 -2.85 42.45 3.79
C ASP A 582 -4.10 41.55 3.68
N GLY A 583 -4.95 41.51 4.71
CA GLY A 583 -6.18 40.71 4.72
C GLY A 583 -5.98 39.20 4.93
N VAL A 584 -4.74 38.74 5.18
CA VAL A 584 -4.46 37.33 5.47
C VAL A 584 -5.01 36.95 6.85
N PRO A 585 -5.80 35.86 6.97
CA PRO A 585 -6.31 35.43 8.28
C PRO A 585 -5.16 35.11 9.25
N PRO A 586 -5.11 35.71 10.45
CA PRO A 586 -4.05 35.41 11.40
C PRO A 586 -4.18 33.98 11.93
N ARG A 587 -3.04 33.30 12.05
CA ARG A 587 -2.94 32.00 12.73
C ARG A 587 -3.01 32.19 14.24
N VAL A 588 -3.74 31.30 14.90
CA VAL A 588 -4.04 31.41 16.33
C VAL A 588 -3.67 30.12 17.05
N SER A 589 -2.85 30.26 18.10
CA SER A 589 -2.58 29.21 19.09
C SER A 589 -3.16 29.58 20.46
N GLY A 590 -3.64 28.57 21.20
CA GLY A 590 -4.18 28.69 22.55
C GLY A 590 -5.68 28.37 22.67
N ASP A 591 -6.23 28.70 23.84
CA ASP A 591 -7.58 28.26 24.21
C ASP A 591 -8.67 29.17 23.61
N ARG A 592 -9.69 28.54 23.03
CA ARG A 592 -10.91 29.18 22.50
C ARG A 592 -12.13 28.59 23.18
N ARG A 593 -12.67 29.35 24.15
CA ARG A 593 -13.83 28.97 24.95
C ARG A 593 -15.12 29.54 24.37
N ILE A 594 -16.08 28.67 24.07
CA ILE A 594 -17.40 29.01 23.55
C ILE A 594 -18.47 28.54 24.52
N ARG A 595 -19.45 29.39 24.80
CA ARG A 595 -20.61 29.02 25.62
C ARG A 595 -21.66 28.32 24.77
N ALA A 596 -22.22 27.25 25.30
CA ALA A 596 -23.34 26.54 24.71
C ALA A 596 -24.61 26.77 25.53
N LEU A 597 -25.76 26.62 24.87
CA LEU A 597 -27.07 26.89 25.45
C LEU A 597 -28.05 25.77 25.07
N GLY A 598 -28.85 25.33 26.04
CA GLY A 598 -29.88 24.32 25.85
C GLY A 598 -29.58 23.02 26.61
N TRP A 599 -30.65 22.33 26.99
CA TRP A 599 -30.57 20.97 27.52
C TRP A 599 -30.81 19.98 26.38
N ARG A 600 -30.09 18.87 26.38
CA ARG A 600 -30.32 17.76 25.47
C ARG A 600 -30.88 16.58 26.26
N ARG A 601 -31.93 15.97 25.71
CA ARG A 601 -32.52 14.73 26.24
C ARG A 601 -31.86 13.48 25.65
N ASP A 602 -31.28 13.62 24.46
CA ASP A 602 -30.56 12.54 23.81
C ASP A 602 -29.08 12.64 24.19
N ILE A 603 -28.66 11.79 25.12
CA ILE A 603 -27.29 11.70 25.61
C ILE A 603 -26.37 10.95 24.63
N ASP A 604 -26.95 10.24 23.66
CA ASP A 604 -26.22 9.46 22.64
C ASP A 604 -25.78 10.32 21.45
N VAL A 605 -26.10 11.63 21.47
CA VAL A 605 -25.69 12.58 20.44
C VAL A 605 -24.46 13.38 20.91
N PRO A 606 -23.38 13.43 20.11
CA PRO A 606 -22.21 14.25 20.38
C PRO A 606 -22.56 15.71 20.69
N LEU A 607 -21.96 16.26 21.75
CA LEU A 607 -22.27 17.62 22.22
C LEU A 607 -21.70 18.72 21.32
N TRP A 608 -20.67 18.39 20.54
CA TRP A 608 -20.05 19.30 19.59
C TRP A 608 -19.60 18.55 18.34
N ARG A 609 -19.42 19.26 17.23
CA ARG A 609 -18.64 18.79 16.07
C ARG A 609 -17.91 19.98 15.42
N ILE A 610 -16.76 19.71 14.82
CA ILE A 610 -16.02 20.67 13.99
C ILE A 610 -16.13 20.22 12.54
N GLU A 611 -16.41 21.15 11.63
CA GLU A 611 -16.49 20.89 10.19
C GLU A 611 -16.11 22.16 9.44
N GLN A 612 -15.05 22.11 8.64
CA GLN A 612 -14.47 23.29 7.99
C GLN A 612 -13.92 22.96 6.59
N ASP A 613 -14.36 23.75 5.61
CA ASP A 613 -14.09 23.62 4.17
C ASP A 613 -13.19 24.73 3.61
N ALA A 614 -12.97 25.81 4.36
CA ALA A 614 -11.98 26.82 3.99
C ALA A 614 -10.58 26.15 3.86
N PRO A 615 -9.82 26.47 2.78
CA PRO A 615 -8.49 25.92 2.54
C PRO A 615 -7.45 26.61 3.42
N LEU A 616 -7.60 26.45 4.72
CA LEU A 616 -6.79 27.10 5.75
C LEU A 616 -6.34 26.08 6.80
N PRO A 617 -5.16 26.29 7.41
CA PRO A 617 -4.61 25.36 8.38
C PRO A 617 -5.48 25.27 9.63
N PHE A 618 -5.50 24.07 10.21
CA PHE A 618 -6.23 23.74 11.41
C PHE A 618 -5.52 22.63 12.19
N THR A 619 -5.32 22.86 13.49
CA THR A 619 -4.79 21.87 14.43
C THR A 619 -5.53 21.98 15.77
N LEU A 620 -6.04 20.84 16.24
CA LEU A 620 -6.71 20.69 17.53
C LEU A 620 -5.91 19.77 18.44
N LEU A 621 -5.47 20.30 19.58
CA LEU A 621 -4.68 19.56 20.55
C LEU A 621 -5.55 18.86 21.60
N SER A 622 -6.59 19.55 22.11
CA SER A 622 -7.48 18.99 23.13
C SER A 622 -8.81 19.76 23.21
N VAL A 623 -9.79 19.13 23.87
CA VAL A 623 -11.13 19.71 24.07
C VAL A 623 -11.56 19.55 25.53
N THR A 624 -11.94 20.64 26.18
CA THR A 624 -12.52 20.63 27.53
C THR A 624 -13.98 21.00 27.48
N MET A 625 -14.85 20.13 28.00
CA MET A 625 -16.30 20.34 28.08
C MET A 625 -16.71 20.60 29.52
N ASP A 626 -17.38 21.72 29.75
CA ASP A 626 -18.08 22.01 31.00
C ASP A 626 -19.56 21.69 30.82
N MET A 627 -20.07 20.74 31.61
CA MET A 627 -21.41 20.19 31.49
C MET A 627 -22.20 20.31 32.78
N LYS A 628 -23.52 20.23 32.67
CA LYS A 628 -24.45 19.96 33.77
C LYS A 628 -25.28 18.75 33.44
N VAL A 629 -25.46 17.88 34.42
CA VAL A 629 -26.41 16.77 34.38
C VAL A 629 -27.59 17.10 35.29
N ASN A 630 -28.78 16.60 34.96
CA ASN A 630 -29.88 16.60 35.90
C ASN A 630 -29.60 15.59 37.04
N ASP A 631 -30.22 15.85 38.19
CA ASP A 631 -30.21 14.90 39.31
C ASP A 631 -31.25 13.80 39.05
#